data_AF-A0A2W5ZLR8-F1
#
_entry.id   AF-A0A2W5ZLR8-F1
#
_cell.length_a   1.000
_cell.length_b   1.000
_cell.length_c   1.000
_cell.angle_alpha   90.00
_cell.angle_beta   90.00
_cell.angle_gamma   90.00
#
_symmetry.space_group_name_H-M   'P 1'
#
loop_
_entity.id
_entity.type
_entity.pdbx_description
1 polymer ?
#
loop_
_entity_poly.entity_id
_entity_poly.type
_entity_poly.pdbx_seq_one_letter_code
_entity_poly.pdbx_strand_id
1 'polypeptide(L)' 'MAARKKQGLYANIHAKQERIKKGSGEKMREPNSKGAPTDKAFRKAEKTAKKPKKTVSRKKY' A
#
# COMPACT_ATOMS: atom_id res chain seq x y z
N MET A 1 15.95 19.05 -12.41
CA MET A 1 14.75 18.21 -12.18
C MET A 1 14.98 17.36 -10.93
N ALA A 2 14.51 17.80 -9.75
CA ALA A 2 14.67 17.02 -8.53
C ALA A 2 13.86 15.72 -8.65
N ALA A 3 14.52 14.56 -8.52
CA ALA A 3 13.87 13.27 -8.54
C ALA A 3 12.91 13.17 -7.34
N ARG A 4 11.61 13.36 -7.58
CA ARG A 4 10.57 13.12 -6.56
C ARG A 4 10.79 11.72 -6.00
N LYS A 5 11.08 11.63 -4.69
CA LYS A 5 11.26 10.36 -3.98
C LYS A 5 10.03 9.48 -4.25
N LYS A 6 10.19 8.45 -5.09
CA LYS A 6 9.08 7.56 -5.46
C LYS A 6 8.66 6.83 -4.19
N GLN A 7 7.44 7.10 -3.75
CA GLN A 7 6.83 6.44 -2.59
C GLN A 7 6.73 4.94 -2.86
N GLY A 8 6.83 4.13 -1.80
CA GLY A 8 6.71 2.67 -1.89
C GLY A 8 5.33 2.23 -2.41
N LEU A 9 5.23 0.97 -2.83
CA LEU A 9 3.99 0.42 -3.41
C LEU A 9 2.77 0.65 -2.50
N TYR A 10 2.88 0.32 -1.22
CA TYR A 10 1.79 0.49 -0.25
C TYR A 10 1.40 1.97 -0.06
N ALA A 11 2.37 2.88 -0.04
CA ALA A 11 2.07 4.31 0.08
C ALA A 11 1.28 4.82 -1.13
N ASN A 12 1.59 4.33 -2.34
CA ASN A 12 0.82 4.66 -3.54
C ASN A 12 -0.60 4.07 -3.52
N ILE A 13 -0.73 2.82 -3.03
CA ILE A 13 -2.04 2.17 -2.85
C ILE A 13 -2.91 2.95 -1.87
N HIS A 14 -2.37 3.31 -0.70
CA HIS A 14 -3.09 4.12 0.30
C HIS A 14 -3.46 5.50 -0.26
N ALA A 15 -2.53 6.19 -0.93
CA ALA A 15 -2.82 7.49 -1.52
C ALA A 15 -3.96 7.40 -2.55
N LYS A 16 -4.02 6.33 -3.34
CA LYS A 16 -5.13 6.10 -4.27
C LYS A 16 -6.43 5.81 -3.53
N GLN A 17 -6.41 4.94 -2.51
CA GLN A 17 -7.59 4.66 -1.68
C GLN A 17 -8.17 5.94 -1.06
N GLU A 18 -7.32 6.83 -0.56
CA GLU A 18 -7.74 8.12 -0.01
C GLU A 18 -8.36 9.04 -1.09
N ARG A 19 -7.81 9.07 -2.32
CA ARG A 19 -8.44 9.81 -3.42
C ARG A 19 -9.82 9.25 -3.77
N ILE A 20 -9.96 7.93 -3.78
CA ILE A 20 -11.24 7.26 -4.03
C ILE A 20 -12.23 7.63 -2.93
N LYS A 21 -11.81 7.54 -1.66
CA LYS A 21 -12.61 7.92 -0.50
C LYS A 21 -13.05 9.38 -0.52
N LYS A 22 -12.21 10.29 -1.04
CA LYS A 22 -12.52 11.72 -1.21
C LYS A 22 -13.44 12.01 -2.41
N GLY A 23 -13.86 11.02 -3.18
CA GLY A 23 -14.79 11.20 -4.29
C GLY A 23 -14.16 11.50 -5.65
N SER A 24 -12.90 11.09 -5.89
CA SER A 24 -12.24 11.27 -7.19
C SER A 24 -12.87 10.53 -8.38
N GLY A 25 -13.86 9.65 -8.16
CA GLY A 25 -14.44 8.80 -9.22
C GLY A 25 -13.50 7.69 -9.73
N GLU A 26 -12.25 7.63 -9.28
CA GLU A 26 -11.33 6.53 -9.57
C GLU A 26 -11.83 5.22 -8.92
N LYS A 27 -11.46 4.07 -9.50
CA LYS A 27 -11.63 2.74 -8.88
C LYS A 27 -10.29 2.04 -8.72
N MET A 28 -10.19 1.15 -7.73
CA MET A 28 -9.07 0.22 -7.67
C MET A 28 -9.13 -0.73 -8.87
N ARG A 29 -7.97 -1.05 -9.43
CA ARG A 29 -7.89 -2.05 -10.49
C ARG A 29 -8.11 -3.43 -9.89
N GLU A 30 -8.80 -4.28 -10.62
CA GLU A 30 -8.96 -5.67 -10.24
C GLU A 30 -7.60 -6.36 -10.17
N PRO A 31 -7.41 -7.29 -9.21
CA PRO A 31 -6.22 -8.12 -9.19
C PRO A 31 -6.06 -8.82 -10.55
N ASN A 32 -4.82 -8.96 -11.03
CA ASN A 32 -4.47 -9.57 -12.32
C ASN A 32 -4.97 -8.86 -13.59
N SER A 33 -5.60 -7.69 -13.48
CA SER A 33 -5.94 -6.88 -14.64
C SER A 33 -4.74 -6.12 -15.22
N LYS A 34 -4.79 -5.77 -16.51
CA LYS A 34 -3.73 -4.99 -17.18
C LYS A 34 -3.51 -3.65 -16.46
N GLY A 35 -2.35 -3.53 -15.81
CA GLY A 35 -1.95 -2.34 -15.06
C GLY A 35 -2.24 -2.38 -13.55
N ALA A 36 -2.74 -3.50 -13.02
CA ALA A 36 -2.73 -3.75 -11.58
C ALA A 36 -1.30 -4.05 -11.07
N PRO A 37 -1.01 -3.77 -9.78
CA PRO A 37 0.23 -4.26 -9.17
C PRO A 37 0.30 -5.79 -9.25
N THR A 38 1.45 -6.33 -9.66
CA THR A 38 1.67 -7.77 -9.74
C THR A 38 2.10 -8.34 -8.39
N ASP A 39 1.92 -9.65 -8.18
CA ASP A 39 2.39 -10.34 -6.97
C ASP A 39 3.89 -10.13 -6.72
N LYS A 40 4.68 -10.06 -7.79
CA LYS A 40 6.12 -9.75 -7.72
C LYS A 40 6.37 -8.35 -7.16
N ALA A 41 5.50 -7.38 -7.45
CA ALA A 41 5.59 -6.03 -6.88
C ALA A 41 5.26 -6.04 -5.39
N PHE A 42 4.24 -6.80 -4.96
CA PHE A 42 3.90 -6.97 -3.54
C PHE A 42 5.04 -7.63 -2.75
N ARG A 43 5.60 -8.74 -3.25
CA ARG A 43 6.76 -9.41 -2.62
C ARG A 43 8.00 -8.51 -2.51
N LYS A 44 8.23 -7.63 -3.49
CA LYS A 44 9.32 -6.65 -3.43
C LYS A 44 9.05 -5.57 -2.38
N ALA A 45 7.80 -5.10 -2.27
CA ALA A 45 7.41 -4.07 -1.33
C ALA A 45 7.40 -4.56 0.11
N GLU A 46 7.09 -5.83 0.34
CA GLU A 46 7.11 -6.47 1.67
C GLU A 46 8.48 -6.32 2.37
N LYS A 47 9.57 -6.44 1.61
CA LYS A 47 10.94 -6.24 2.13
C LYS A 47 11.18 -4.84 2.70
N THR A 48 10.40 -3.86 2.25
CA THR A 48 10.47 -2.46 2.70
C THR A 48 9.40 -2.12 3.74
N ALA A 49 8.49 -3.04 4.03
CA ALA A 49 7.44 -2.81 5.02
C ALA A 49 8.03 -2.80 6.43
N LYS A 50 7.56 -1.86 7.27
CA LYS A 50 7.94 -1.81 8.68
C LYS A 50 7.40 -3.06 9.39
N LYS A 51 8.22 -3.71 10.20
CA LYS A 51 7.78 -4.85 11.03
C LYS A 51 6.62 -4.39 11.94
N PRO A 52 5.53 -5.18 12.05
CA PRO A 52 4.44 -4.85 12.96
C PRO A 52 4.99 -4.80 14.39
N LYS A 53 4.57 -3.78 15.16
CA LYS A 53 4.90 -3.71 16.59
C LYS A 53 4.22 -4.89 17.28
N LYS A 54 5.00 -5.74 17.96
CA LYS A 54 4.45 -6.81 18.80
C LYS A 54 3.64 -6.14 19.91
N THR A 55 2.32 -6.12 19.79
CA THR A 55 1.44 -5.72 20.88
C THR A 55 1.48 -6.84 21.91
N VAL A 56 2.20 -6.61 23.00
CA VAL A 56 2.17 -7.51 24.16
C VAL A 56 0.75 -7.43 24.70
N SER A 57 -0.09 -8.43 24.42
CA SER A 57 -1.41 -8.53 25.00
C SER A 57 -1.23 -8.73 26.50
N ARG A 58 -1.30 -7.65 27.28
CA ARG A 58 -1.40 -7.76 28.74
C ARG A 58 -2.74 -8.46 29.02
N LYS A 59 -2.66 -9.75 29.33
CA LYS A 59 -3.78 -10.57 29.79
C LYS A 59 -4.38 -9.85 30.99
N LYS A 60 -5.61 -9.37 30.86
CA LYS A 60 -6.38 -8.82 31.97
C LYS A 60 -7.03 -10.01 32.68
N TYR A 61 -6.77 -10.11 33.98
CA TYR A 61 -7.31 -11.14 34.87
C TYR A 61 -8.83 -11.05 34.97
#